data_AF-A0A3C0GB39-F1
#
_entry.id   AF-A0A3C0GB39-F1
#
_cell.length_a   1.000
_cell.length_b   1.000
_cell.length_c   1.000
_cell.angle_alpha   90.00
_cell.angle_beta   90.00
_cell.angle_gamma   90.00
#
_symmetry.space_group_name_H-M   'P 1'
#
loop_
_entity.id
_entity.type
_entity.pdbx_description
1 polymer ?
#
loop_
_entity_poly.entity_id
_entity_poly.type
_entity_poly.pdbx_seq_one_letter_code
_entity_poly.pdbx_strand_id
1 'polypeptide(L)'
;MSIKRYTAEKDNTISSALKSNLTGRATLANMGSSDILEIFSIFGQANTSSLEQSRILVQVPVEGISNDRDRSYMLDSGSVTFKLKLFNAAHGQTTPEKYSIVAQPLVRSWSEGTGLDMESFTDVGNSNWISCSTGLAWHTQGGDYADPAIIHNALAPLDYQFGFDKGTEDFVVDITAITEEFIKDHKGLSTAATASIVFKGADLTAAVAIDNEFKIYSHEGDYRIFKFSNTSGSIGKTVLVPIGTTGLTGSVESLVQEINNSGLGSAISATKNGANENAAEVTASLTQNIRGFYGNTIISSSAEEAVAIASNFNGGTGAPNNGFVLKLSGSYEDGTELRSFYTKKFFARSSHNFFKRPVIEAQWDASTKDDRSNVVRSSSLAPAAENLNNIYLYNRRRNNLVDIPNTGSAVLVQLHTSTSAPPVTCSIGGGVTSNPLTYITASRESKGVYKAQFAYAGSETSLVDVWSKQSLAGVKEQLFTGSGFTVTTESPGSHMNIPSYLTNITNLKSSYDKREVFTFRVFTRDKTWQPNIYTVASNTAPITTVRDAYYKVVRVSDNLEIIPYSTGSGTSFSSLSYDEKGSFFDLDMSILEPNYLYEISFLYKDGNDFVEQKEKFKFRVDP
;
A
#
# COMPACT_ATOMS: atom_id res chain seq x y z
N MET A 1 6.55 7.14 -14.48
CA MET A 1 5.33 7.56 -13.73
C MET A 1 5.50 7.11 -12.29
N SER A 2 5.02 7.88 -11.33
CA SER A 2 5.31 7.72 -9.89
C SER A 2 4.06 7.79 -8.99
N ILE A 3 2.89 8.08 -9.58
CA ILE A 3 1.61 8.17 -8.89
C ILE A 3 0.49 7.58 -9.75
N LYS A 4 -0.39 6.79 -9.14
CA LYS A 4 -1.62 6.23 -9.73
C LYS A 4 -2.76 6.39 -8.73
N ARG A 5 -3.99 6.55 -9.25
CA ARG A 5 -5.21 6.60 -8.43
C ARG A 5 -6.21 5.58 -8.95
N TYR A 6 -6.75 4.79 -8.02
CA TYR A 6 -7.77 3.79 -8.29
C TYR A 6 -9.02 4.14 -7.49
N THR A 7 -10.11 4.47 -8.17
CA THR A 7 -11.40 4.72 -7.51
C THR A 7 -11.90 3.46 -6.81
N ALA A 8 -12.48 3.61 -5.62
CA ALA A 8 -13.10 2.50 -4.90
C ALA A 8 -14.09 1.71 -5.78
N GLU A 9 -14.11 0.38 -5.61
CA GLU A 9 -14.95 -0.51 -6.41
C GLU A 9 -16.42 -0.42 -5.98
N LYS A 10 -16.64 -0.39 -4.66
CA LYS A 10 -17.95 -0.25 -4.01
C LYS A 10 -17.84 0.69 -2.81
N ASP A 11 -18.92 1.38 -2.51
CA ASP A 11 -19.11 2.08 -1.25
C ASP A 11 -20.58 2.08 -0.80
N ASN A 12 -20.79 2.13 0.52
CA ASN A 12 -22.14 2.20 1.07
C ASN A 12 -22.10 2.88 2.44
N THR A 13 -23.17 3.59 2.78
CA THR A 13 -23.42 4.02 4.16
C THR A 13 -24.42 3.05 4.80
N ILE A 14 -24.12 2.56 6.00
CA ILE A 14 -25.03 1.74 6.80
C ILE A 14 -25.35 2.47 8.10
N SER A 15 -26.62 2.42 8.51
CA SER A 15 -27.08 3.25 9.63
C SER A 15 -28.02 2.49 10.55
N SER A 16 -27.90 2.77 11.85
CA SER A 16 -28.88 2.39 12.88
C SER A 16 -29.65 3.60 13.42
N ALA A 17 -29.66 4.71 12.68
CA ALA A 17 -30.32 5.96 13.06
C ALA A 17 -31.79 5.77 13.43
N LEU A 18 -32.28 6.64 14.30
CA LEU A 18 -33.69 6.76 14.58
C LEU A 18 -34.39 7.41 13.39
N LYS A 19 -35.62 6.97 13.14
CA LYS A 19 -36.47 7.60 12.14
C LYS A 19 -36.99 8.96 12.65
N SER A 20 -37.59 9.75 11.77
CA SER A 20 -38.07 11.11 12.06
C SER A 20 -39.07 11.20 13.23
N ASN A 21 -39.81 10.13 13.50
CA ASN A 21 -40.72 9.97 14.63
C ASN A 21 -40.00 9.58 15.95
N LEU A 22 -38.66 9.56 15.96
CA LEU A 22 -37.78 9.10 17.03
C LEU A 22 -38.12 7.68 17.55
N THR A 23 -38.82 6.90 16.72
CA THR A 23 -39.30 5.56 17.07
C THR A 23 -39.05 4.59 15.92
N GLY A 24 -38.38 3.48 16.22
CA GLY A 24 -37.86 2.56 15.20
C GLY A 24 -36.53 3.04 14.59
N ARG A 25 -35.82 2.12 13.93
CA ARG A 25 -34.46 2.37 13.42
C ARG A 25 -34.35 2.14 11.91
N ALA A 26 -33.40 2.84 11.31
CA ALA A 26 -32.99 2.73 9.91
C ALA A 26 -32.10 1.52 9.60
N THR A 27 -32.14 0.46 10.43
CA THR A 27 -31.22 -0.68 10.35
C THR A 27 -31.27 -1.48 9.05
N LEU A 28 -32.34 -1.30 8.27
CA LEU A 28 -32.55 -1.97 6.98
C LEU A 28 -32.18 -1.08 5.78
N ALA A 29 -31.83 0.18 6.02
CA ALA A 29 -31.58 1.14 4.97
C ALA A 29 -30.23 0.88 4.29
N ASN A 30 -30.21 1.13 2.99
CA ASN A 30 -29.06 1.03 2.12
C ASN A 30 -28.86 2.37 1.40
N MET A 31 -27.61 2.78 1.21
CA MET A 31 -27.26 4.06 0.59
C MET A 31 -26.12 3.89 -0.42
N GLY A 32 -26.02 2.71 -1.06
CA GLY A 32 -24.90 2.33 -1.92
C GLY A 32 -24.85 3.06 -3.28
N SER A 33 -25.93 3.72 -3.68
CA SER A 33 -25.95 4.57 -4.88
C SER A 33 -25.81 6.06 -4.55
N SER A 34 -25.74 6.46 -3.28
CA SER A 34 -25.72 7.87 -2.91
C SER A 34 -24.45 8.56 -3.42
N ASP A 35 -24.53 9.88 -3.66
CA ASP A 35 -23.39 10.71 -4.11
C ASP A 35 -22.45 11.07 -2.93
N ILE A 36 -22.92 10.88 -1.71
CA ILE A 36 -22.17 11.14 -0.47
C ILE A 36 -22.12 9.89 0.40
N LEU A 37 -21.25 9.90 1.40
CA LEU A 37 -21.09 8.88 2.44
C LEU A 37 -21.13 9.58 3.80
N GLU A 38 -21.75 8.97 4.82
CA GLU A 38 -21.98 9.63 6.11
C GLU A 38 -21.54 8.82 7.33
N ILE A 39 -20.84 9.47 8.26
CA ILE A 39 -20.48 8.93 9.59
C ILE A 39 -21.01 9.86 10.67
N PHE A 40 -21.62 9.28 11.70
CA PHE A 40 -21.97 9.96 12.95
C PHE A 40 -22.15 8.95 14.08
N SER A 41 -22.11 9.45 15.32
CA SER A 41 -22.64 8.79 16.50
C SER A 41 -23.43 9.80 17.32
N ILE A 42 -24.74 9.59 17.47
CA ILE A 42 -25.62 10.52 18.20
C ILE A 42 -26.06 9.85 19.48
N PHE A 43 -25.74 10.49 20.60
CA PHE A 43 -26.05 10.00 21.94
C PHE A 43 -27.20 10.81 22.55
N GLY A 44 -28.10 10.12 23.25
CA GLY A 44 -29.09 10.78 24.11
C GLY A 44 -30.31 11.40 23.41
N GLN A 45 -30.47 11.24 22.08
CA GLN A 45 -31.47 11.98 21.30
C GLN A 45 -32.93 11.64 21.63
N ALA A 46 -33.29 10.36 21.73
CA ALA A 46 -34.66 9.94 22.08
C ALA A 46 -34.85 9.69 23.58
N ASN A 47 -33.79 9.25 24.27
CA ASN A 47 -33.74 9.09 25.72
C ASN A 47 -32.28 9.07 26.18
N THR A 48 -32.03 9.10 27.49
CA THR A 48 -30.68 9.19 28.09
C THR A 48 -29.74 8.02 27.78
N SER A 49 -30.21 6.97 27.10
CA SER A 49 -29.43 5.80 26.69
C SER A 49 -29.48 5.52 25.19
N SER A 50 -30.20 6.34 24.41
CA SER A 50 -30.34 6.10 22.98
C SER A 50 -29.02 6.40 22.26
N LEU A 51 -28.57 5.47 21.43
CA LEU A 51 -27.39 5.60 20.58
C LEU A 51 -27.77 5.33 19.13
N GLU A 52 -27.40 6.24 18.25
CA GLU A 52 -27.54 6.14 16.79
C GLU A 52 -26.16 6.14 16.16
N GLN A 53 -25.93 5.27 15.19
CA GLN A 53 -24.61 5.12 14.57
C GLN A 53 -24.76 5.02 13.05
N SER A 54 -23.83 5.65 12.34
CA SER A 54 -23.63 5.48 10.90
C SER A 54 -22.18 5.16 10.60
N ARG A 55 -21.96 4.23 9.67
CA ARG A 55 -20.66 3.74 9.23
C ARG A 55 -20.59 3.72 7.71
N ILE A 56 -19.39 3.78 7.18
CA ILE A 56 -19.13 3.67 5.74
C ILE A 56 -18.45 2.33 5.46
N LEU A 57 -18.85 1.68 4.38
CA LEU A 57 -18.14 0.54 3.80
C LEU A 57 -17.47 1.00 2.51
N VAL A 58 -16.20 0.63 2.27
CA VAL A 58 -15.46 0.94 1.03
C VAL A 58 -14.63 -0.26 0.60
N GLN A 59 -14.75 -0.69 -0.66
CA GLN A 59 -13.97 -1.80 -1.21
C GLN A 59 -12.83 -1.32 -2.13
N VAL A 60 -11.62 -1.87 -1.91
CA VAL A 60 -10.42 -1.56 -2.69
C VAL A 60 -10.48 -2.22 -4.07
N PRO A 61 -10.13 -1.54 -5.17
CA PRO A 61 -10.11 -2.10 -6.53
C PRO A 61 -8.83 -2.94 -6.78
N VAL A 62 -8.66 -4.04 -6.05
CA VAL A 62 -7.41 -4.85 -6.04
C VAL A 62 -7.06 -5.44 -7.40
N GLU A 63 -8.06 -5.75 -8.24
CA GLU A 63 -7.85 -6.29 -9.58
C GLU A 63 -7.13 -5.25 -10.48
N GLY A 64 -7.59 -3.99 -10.47
CA GLY A 64 -6.95 -2.91 -11.23
C GLY A 64 -5.50 -2.67 -10.79
N ILE A 65 -5.26 -2.70 -9.48
CA ILE A 65 -3.92 -2.56 -8.89
C ILE A 65 -3.03 -3.74 -9.32
N SER A 66 -3.53 -4.98 -9.23
CA SER A 66 -2.76 -6.17 -9.60
C SER A 66 -2.41 -6.20 -11.09
N ASN A 67 -3.36 -5.86 -11.95
CA ASN A 67 -3.16 -5.78 -13.40
C ASN A 67 -2.11 -4.75 -13.80
N ASP A 68 -2.12 -3.56 -13.18
CA ASP A 68 -1.11 -2.53 -13.44
C ASP A 68 0.28 -2.98 -12.96
N ARG A 69 0.35 -3.77 -11.88
CA ARG A 69 1.62 -4.33 -11.38
C ARG A 69 2.18 -5.38 -12.32
N ASP A 70 1.34 -6.27 -12.81
CA ASP A 70 1.75 -7.32 -13.76
C ASP A 70 2.21 -6.74 -15.11
N ARG A 71 1.71 -5.56 -15.46
CA ARG A 71 2.17 -4.77 -16.62
C ARG A 71 3.40 -3.90 -16.35
N SER A 72 3.92 -3.91 -15.12
CA SER A 72 5.04 -3.05 -14.68
C SER A 72 4.74 -1.54 -14.85
N TYR A 73 3.48 -1.14 -14.68
CA TYR A 73 3.07 0.28 -14.65
C TYR A 73 3.26 0.92 -13.26
N MET A 74 3.51 0.10 -12.24
CA MET A 74 4.00 0.48 -10.92
C MET A 74 5.17 -0.42 -10.52
N LEU A 75 5.93 -0.04 -9.48
CA LEU A 75 7.01 -0.86 -8.94
C LEU A 75 6.50 -2.07 -8.14
N ASP A 76 7.41 -2.99 -7.86
CA ASP A 76 7.14 -4.18 -7.05
C ASP A 76 6.87 -3.83 -5.56
N SER A 77 6.37 -4.82 -4.82
CA SER A 77 6.11 -4.71 -3.38
C SER A 77 7.32 -4.19 -2.61
N GLY A 78 7.08 -3.36 -1.59
CA GLY A 78 8.12 -2.70 -0.79
C GLY A 78 8.67 -1.40 -1.39
N SER A 79 8.33 -1.07 -2.63
CA SER A 79 8.71 0.22 -3.27
C SER A 79 7.51 1.15 -3.52
N VAL A 80 6.30 0.69 -3.19
CA VAL A 80 5.05 1.43 -3.42
C VAL A 80 4.32 1.62 -2.09
N THR A 81 3.83 2.83 -1.86
CA THR A 81 2.97 3.20 -0.74
C THR A 81 1.53 3.33 -1.23
N PHE A 82 0.58 2.72 -0.53
CA PHE A 82 -0.86 2.83 -0.81
C PHE A 82 -1.55 3.69 0.24
N LYS A 83 -2.25 4.73 -0.19
CA LYS A 83 -3.04 5.60 0.68
C LYS A 83 -4.52 5.50 0.36
N LEU A 84 -5.35 5.22 1.36
CA LEU A 84 -6.80 5.35 1.26
C LEU A 84 -7.17 6.81 1.49
N LYS A 85 -7.90 7.40 0.54
CA LYS A 85 -8.31 8.81 0.58
C LYS A 85 -9.82 8.92 0.40
N LEU A 86 -10.50 9.52 1.37
CA LEU A 86 -11.89 9.97 1.25
C LEU A 86 -11.94 11.48 1.44
N PHE A 87 -12.62 12.18 0.53
CA PHE A 87 -12.60 13.63 0.49
C PHE A 87 -13.84 14.23 1.13
N ASN A 88 -13.63 15.25 1.95
CA ASN A 88 -14.68 15.96 2.67
C ASN A 88 -15.73 16.54 1.71
N ALA A 89 -16.99 16.21 1.96
CA ALA A 89 -18.13 16.82 1.29
C ALA A 89 -18.71 17.92 2.19
N ALA A 90 -18.44 19.18 1.86
CA ALA A 90 -18.92 20.32 2.64
C ALA A 90 -20.46 20.37 2.68
N HIS A 91 -21.02 20.63 3.86
CA HIS A 91 -22.46 20.64 4.11
C HIS A 91 -22.87 21.68 5.15
N GLY A 92 -24.18 21.96 5.26
CA GLY A 92 -24.76 22.91 6.21
C GLY A 92 -25.08 22.36 7.60
N GLN A 93 -24.94 21.05 7.84
CA GLN A 93 -25.16 20.42 9.15
C GLN A 93 -23.96 20.63 10.08
N THR A 94 -24.17 20.47 11.39
CA THR A 94 -23.12 20.51 12.42
C THR A 94 -22.07 19.42 12.15
N THR A 95 -20.80 19.83 12.00
CA THR A 95 -19.66 18.92 11.83
C THR A 95 -19.00 18.66 13.19
N PRO A 96 -18.61 17.41 13.51
CA PRO A 96 -17.86 17.12 14.74
C PRO A 96 -16.44 17.69 14.69
N GLU A 97 -15.83 17.91 15.85
CA GLU A 97 -14.45 18.39 16.02
C GLU A 97 -13.75 17.57 17.10
N LYS A 98 -12.41 17.45 17.02
CA LYS A 98 -11.57 16.71 17.98
C LYS A 98 -12.03 15.26 18.19
N TYR A 99 -12.04 14.50 17.10
CA TYR A 99 -12.43 13.10 17.09
C TYR A 99 -11.53 12.33 16.12
N SER A 100 -11.66 11.00 16.07
CA SER A 100 -10.99 10.21 15.04
C SER A 100 -11.91 9.17 14.42
N ILE A 101 -11.62 8.88 13.15
CA ILE A 101 -12.21 7.78 12.38
C ILE A 101 -11.14 6.71 12.25
N VAL A 102 -11.56 5.45 12.35
CA VAL A 102 -10.73 4.28 12.07
C VAL A 102 -11.30 3.54 10.88
N ALA A 103 -10.43 3.16 9.93
CA ALA A 103 -10.73 2.18 8.91
C ALA A 103 -10.25 0.80 9.38
N GLN A 104 -11.14 -0.19 9.43
CA GLN A 104 -10.80 -1.56 9.81
C GLN A 104 -11.14 -2.51 8.67
N PRO A 105 -10.28 -3.49 8.34
CA PRO A 105 -10.56 -4.43 7.26
C PRO A 105 -11.80 -5.27 7.56
N LEU A 106 -12.70 -5.39 6.59
CA LEU A 106 -13.86 -6.29 6.67
C LEU A 106 -13.40 -7.73 6.50
N VAL A 107 -13.95 -8.63 7.30
CA VAL A 107 -13.65 -10.08 7.24
C VAL A 107 -14.72 -10.87 6.51
N ARG A 108 -15.85 -10.23 6.20
CA ARG A 108 -16.98 -10.84 5.47
C ARG A 108 -17.34 -10.00 4.24
N SER A 109 -17.66 -10.69 3.15
CA SER A 109 -18.04 -10.04 1.89
C SER A 109 -19.44 -9.41 1.97
N TRP A 110 -19.68 -8.43 1.11
CA TRP A 110 -20.93 -7.68 1.09
C TRP A 110 -21.31 -7.22 -0.32
N SER A 111 -22.59 -6.91 -0.51
CA SER A 111 -23.12 -6.34 -1.76
C SER A 111 -23.45 -4.86 -1.58
N GLU A 112 -23.21 -4.04 -2.59
CA GLU A 112 -23.33 -2.58 -2.41
C GLU A 112 -24.77 -2.11 -2.18
N GLY A 113 -25.72 -2.65 -2.96
CA GLY A 113 -27.10 -2.18 -2.99
C GLY A 113 -27.27 -0.94 -3.88
N THR A 114 -28.48 -0.38 -3.90
CA THR A 114 -28.86 0.68 -4.85
C THR A 114 -29.57 1.87 -4.20
N GLY A 115 -29.66 1.92 -2.87
CA GLY A 115 -30.39 2.96 -2.16
C GLY A 115 -29.67 4.31 -2.18
N LEU A 116 -30.44 5.38 -1.95
CA LEU A 116 -30.04 6.78 -2.12
C LEU A 116 -30.44 7.64 -0.92
N ASP A 117 -31.58 7.35 -0.29
CA ASP A 117 -32.23 8.15 0.74
C ASP A 117 -31.45 8.16 2.07
N MET A 118 -30.76 9.27 2.34
CA MET A 118 -29.99 9.51 3.55
C MET A 118 -30.76 10.26 4.64
N GLU A 119 -31.96 10.75 4.33
CA GLU A 119 -32.73 11.59 5.24
C GLU A 119 -33.84 10.80 5.93
N SER A 120 -34.61 10.05 5.14
CA SER A 120 -35.77 9.28 5.64
C SER A 120 -35.48 7.78 5.75
N PHE A 121 -34.37 7.32 5.18
CA PHE A 121 -33.91 5.93 5.23
C PHE A 121 -34.97 4.93 4.73
N THR A 122 -35.71 5.29 3.69
CA THR A 122 -36.81 4.50 3.13
C THR A 122 -36.33 3.40 2.18
N ASP A 123 -35.16 3.58 1.59
CA ASP A 123 -34.55 2.60 0.67
C ASP A 123 -33.99 1.40 1.43
N VAL A 124 -34.81 0.36 1.56
CA VAL A 124 -34.40 -0.92 2.14
C VAL A 124 -33.52 -1.69 1.15
N GLY A 125 -32.35 -2.15 1.61
CA GLY A 125 -31.43 -2.93 0.77
C GLY A 125 -30.71 -4.03 1.53
N ASN A 126 -29.94 -4.83 0.79
CA ASN A 126 -29.36 -6.09 1.28
C ASN A 126 -28.09 -5.91 2.13
N SER A 127 -27.31 -4.86 1.86
CA SER A 127 -26.24 -4.41 2.76
C SER A 127 -26.71 -3.22 3.56
N ASN A 128 -26.81 -3.41 4.87
CA ASN A 128 -27.34 -2.47 5.83
C ASN A 128 -26.71 -2.74 7.21
N TRP A 129 -27.28 -2.17 8.28
CA TRP A 129 -26.73 -2.33 9.62
C TRP A 129 -26.72 -3.77 10.13
N ILE A 130 -27.68 -4.60 9.72
CA ILE A 130 -27.84 -5.97 10.23
C ILE A 130 -27.45 -7.05 9.22
N SER A 131 -27.31 -6.70 7.95
CA SER A 131 -27.13 -7.62 6.83
C SER A 131 -25.98 -7.18 5.93
N CYS A 132 -25.14 -8.11 5.49
CA CYS A 132 -24.04 -7.84 4.55
C CYS A 132 -24.46 -8.02 3.09
N SER A 133 -25.41 -8.92 2.84
CA SER A 133 -25.94 -9.22 1.50
C SER A 133 -27.25 -10.00 1.61
N THR A 134 -27.85 -10.36 0.47
CA THR A 134 -29.17 -11.00 0.44
C THR A 134 -29.17 -12.30 1.22
N GLY A 135 -29.96 -12.36 2.30
CA GLY A 135 -30.10 -13.56 3.13
C GLY A 135 -28.91 -13.84 4.06
N LEU A 136 -27.93 -12.93 4.17
CA LEU A 136 -26.74 -13.10 5.01
C LEU A 136 -26.60 -11.93 5.99
N ALA A 137 -26.82 -12.23 7.27
CA ALA A 137 -26.60 -11.29 8.37
C ALA A 137 -25.10 -11.07 8.63
N TRP A 138 -24.77 -9.94 9.24
CA TRP A 138 -23.51 -9.78 9.97
C TRP A 138 -23.57 -10.59 11.26
N HIS A 139 -22.44 -11.14 11.71
CA HIS A 139 -22.35 -11.72 13.06
C HIS A 139 -22.41 -10.64 14.13
N THR A 140 -21.75 -9.52 13.88
CA THR A 140 -21.80 -8.30 14.68
C THR A 140 -22.41 -7.18 13.85
N GLN A 141 -23.54 -6.63 14.32
CA GLN A 141 -24.21 -5.54 13.61
C GLN A 141 -23.28 -4.33 13.37
N GLY A 142 -23.46 -3.68 12.24
CA GLY A 142 -22.62 -2.57 11.76
C GLY A 142 -21.36 -3.02 11.01
N GLY A 143 -21.26 -4.30 10.62
CA GLY A 143 -20.17 -4.84 9.81
C GLY A 143 -19.24 -5.76 10.60
N ASP A 144 -18.91 -6.93 10.02
CA ASP A 144 -17.91 -7.85 10.57
C ASP A 144 -16.51 -7.41 10.10
N TYR A 145 -15.69 -6.95 11.04
CA TYR A 145 -14.33 -6.48 10.79
C TYR A 145 -13.30 -7.25 11.61
N ALA A 146 -12.04 -7.15 11.18
CA ALA A 146 -10.92 -7.82 11.81
C ALA A 146 -10.75 -7.36 13.28
N ASP A 147 -10.91 -8.31 14.21
CA ASP A 147 -10.81 -8.06 15.65
C ASP A 147 -9.44 -8.50 16.17
N PRO A 148 -8.59 -7.59 16.69
CA PRO A 148 -7.30 -7.95 17.27
C PRO A 148 -7.41 -8.83 18.53
N ALA A 149 -8.57 -8.89 19.19
CA ALA A 149 -8.79 -9.82 20.29
C ALA A 149 -8.96 -11.28 19.83
N ILE A 150 -9.25 -11.50 18.54
CA ILE A 150 -9.48 -12.81 17.96
C ILE A 150 -8.32 -13.23 17.06
N ILE A 151 -7.75 -12.30 16.29
CA ILE A 151 -6.64 -12.55 15.37
C ILE A 151 -5.31 -12.45 16.12
N HIS A 152 -4.66 -13.60 16.37
CA HIS A 152 -3.49 -13.71 17.23
C HIS A 152 -2.15 -13.39 16.55
N ASN A 153 -2.09 -13.42 15.21
CA ASN A 153 -0.87 -13.15 14.44
C ASN A 153 -1.22 -12.43 13.13
N ALA A 154 -1.56 -11.14 13.23
CA ALA A 154 -1.84 -10.31 12.07
C ALA A 154 -0.55 -9.93 11.33
N LEU A 155 -0.56 -10.03 9.99
CA LEU A 155 0.58 -9.66 9.15
C LEU A 155 0.51 -8.21 8.63
N ALA A 156 -0.59 -7.52 8.90
CA ALA A 156 -0.82 -6.12 8.63
C ALA A 156 -1.58 -5.47 9.79
N PRO A 157 -1.49 -4.15 9.99
CA PRO A 157 -2.34 -3.43 10.94
C PRO A 157 -3.82 -3.69 10.67
N LEU A 158 -4.62 -3.75 11.74
CA LEU A 158 -6.07 -3.98 11.67
C LEU A 158 -6.88 -2.70 11.90
N ASP A 159 -6.20 -1.61 12.20
CA ASP A 159 -6.72 -0.32 12.58
C ASP A 159 -5.92 0.81 11.91
N TYR A 160 -6.58 1.50 10.99
CA TYR A 160 -6.00 2.63 10.26
C TYR A 160 -6.72 3.92 10.67
N GLN A 161 -6.16 4.61 11.67
CA GLN A 161 -6.80 5.75 12.32
C GLN A 161 -6.34 7.10 11.76
N PHE A 162 -7.28 8.03 11.64
CA PHE A 162 -7.01 9.43 11.33
C PHE A 162 -7.74 10.35 12.31
N GLY A 163 -7.02 11.34 12.86
CA GLY A 163 -7.55 12.36 13.76
C GLY A 163 -8.04 13.60 13.00
N PHE A 164 -9.19 14.11 13.41
CA PHE A 164 -9.81 15.32 12.88
C PHE A 164 -9.83 16.39 13.98
N ASP A 165 -9.14 17.50 13.75
CA ASP A 165 -9.15 18.62 14.68
C ASP A 165 -10.37 19.51 14.43
N LYS A 166 -10.67 19.79 13.16
CA LYS A 166 -11.76 20.69 12.71
C LYS A 166 -12.97 19.95 12.13
N GLY A 167 -12.82 18.68 11.79
CA GLY A 167 -13.83 17.87 11.11
C GLY A 167 -13.99 18.13 9.61
N THR A 168 -13.41 19.20 9.06
CA THR A 168 -13.48 19.52 7.63
C THR A 168 -12.34 18.92 6.80
N GLU A 169 -11.41 18.21 7.44
CA GLU A 169 -10.27 17.54 6.80
C GLU A 169 -10.73 16.38 5.91
N ASP A 170 -9.87 15.98 4.97
CA ASP A 170 -10.01 14.73 4.23
C ASP A 170 -9.48 13.56 5.07
N PHE A 171 -10.05 12.37 4.92
CA PHE A 171 -9.52 11.17 5.55
C PHE A 171 -8.39 10.61 4.68
N VAL A 172 -7.16 10.54 5.22
CA VAL A 172 -5.99 10.00 4.50
C VAL A 172 -5.18 9.10 5.43
N VAL A 173 -5.09 7.81 5.10
CA VAL A 173 -4.32 6.83 5.88
C VAL A 173 -3.49 5.92 4.98
N ASP A 174 -2.34 5.47 5.48
CA ASP A 174 -1.47 4.50 4.81
C ASP A 174 -2.00 3.09 5.02
N ILE A 175 -2.41 2.42 3.93
CA ILE A 175 -2.93 1.06 3.91
C ILE A 175 -2.00 0.10 3.15
N THR A 176 -0.71 0.42 3.06
CA THR A 176 0.27 -0.33 2.27
C THR A 176 0.30 -1.80 2.66
N ALA A 177 0.48 -2.11 3.95
CA ALA A 177 0.62 -3.48 4.42
C ALA A 177 -0.59 -4.36 4.08
N ILE A 178 -1.82 -3.90 4.36
CA ILE A 178 -3.02 -4.69 4.06
C ILE A 178 -3.30 -4.78 2.55
N THR A 179 -2.99 -3.73 1.78
CA THR A 179 -3.14 -3.76 0.31
C THR A 179 -2.23 -4.82 -0.31
N GLU A 180 -1.00 -4.99 0.21
CA GLU A 180 -0.10 -6.05 -0.25
C GLU A 180 -0.64 -7.45 0.09
N GLU A 181 -1.28 -7.62 1.26
CA GLU A 181 -1.95 -8.88 1.60
C GLU A 181 -3.19 -9.14 0.72
N PHE A 182 -3.95 -8.11 0.34
CA PHE A 182 -5.05 -8.19 -0.64
C PHE A 182 -4.56 -8.64 -2.01
N ILE A 183 -3.45 -8.08 -2.48
CA ILE A 183 -2.86 -8.45 -3.78
C ILE A 183 -2.35 -9.89 -3.75
N LYS A 184 -1.74 -10.31 -2.63
CA LYS A 184 -1.28 -11.68 -2.43
C LYS A 184 -2.43 -12.69 -2.53
N ASP A 185 -3.56 -12.41 -1.88
CA ASP A 185 -4.76 -13.24 -1.98
C ASP A 185 -5.36 -13.25 -3.39
N HIS A 186 -5.51 -12.06 -4.01
CA HIS A 186 -6.01 -11.94 -5.38
C HIS A 186 -5.18 -12.74 -6.40
N LYS A 187 -3.86 -12.82 -6.20
CA LYS A 187 -2.95 -13.63 -7.02
C LYS A 187 -2.99 -15.14 -6.72
N GLY A 188 -3.83 -15.58 -5.79
CA GLY A 188 -3.93 -16.97 -5.38
C GLY A 188 -2.71 -17.47 -4.60
N LEU A 189 -1.91 -16.56 -4.04
CA LEU A 189 -0.70 -16.86 -3.27
C LEU A 189 -0.96 -16.90 -1.75
N SER A 190 -2.23 -16.81 -1.34
CA SER A 190 -2.65 -16.90 0.05
C SER A 190 -2.61 -18.34 0.58
N THR A 191 -2.30 -18.47 1.86
CA THR A 191 -2.28 -19.75 2.59
C THR A 191 -3.37 -19.76 3.65
N ALA A 192 -4.01 -20.91 3.85
CA ALA A 192 -4.94 -21.11 4.96
C ALA A 192 -4.18 -21.25 6.28
N ALA A 193 -4.78 -20.76 7.36
CA ALA A 193 -4.24 -20.93 8.70
C ALA A 193 -4.58 -22.33 9.24
N THR A 194 -3.64 -22.95 9.96
CA THR A 194 -3.81 -24.27 10.57
C THR A 194 -3.56 -24.22 12.07
N ALA A 195 -4.27 -25.08 12.80
CA ALA A 195 -4.11 -25.30 14.23
C ALA A 195 -4.13 -26.80 14.54
N SER A 196 -3.80 -27.13 15.78
CA SER A 196 -3.86 -28.48 16.30
C SER A 196 -4.33 -28.46 17.75
N ILE A 197 -5.13 -29.46 18.13
CA ILE A 197 -5.39 -29.80 19.51
C ILE A 197 -4.80 -31.18 19.73
N VAL A 198 -3.72 -31.23 20.50
CA VAL A 198 -2.96 -32.44 20.78
C VAL A 198 -3.38 -32.98 22.13
N PHE A 199 -4.01 -34.14 22.15
CA PHE A 199 -4.40 -34.83 23.39
C PHE A 199 -3.35 -35.86 23.77
N LYS A 200 -2.94 -35.89 25.05
CA LYS A 200 -1.84 -36.69 25.57
C LYS A 200 -2.32 -37.64 26.66
N GLY A 201 -1.75 -38.84 26.68
CA GLY A 201 -1.92 -39.81 27.77
C GLY A 201 -2.65 -41.08 27.35
N ALA A 202 -2.24 -42.21 27.94
CA ALA A 202 -2.84 -43.52 27.69
C ALA A 202 -4.14 -43.77 28.50
N ASP A 203 -4.43 -42.92 29.51
CA ASP A 203 -5.57 -43.09 30.42
C ASP A 203 -6.72 -42.13 30.08
N LEU A 204 -7.83 -42.72 29.63
CA LEU A 204 -9.09 -42.12 29.19
C LEU A 204 -9.66 -41.06 30.14
N THR A 205 -9.50 -41.29 31.45
CA THR A 205 -10.23 -40.56 32.50
C THR A 205 -9.62 -39.21 32.86
N ALA A 206 -8.32 -39.02 32.60
CA ALA A 206 -7.64 -37.74 32.73
C ALA A 206 -7.54 -37.00 31.38
N ALA A 207 -7.40 -37.76 30.29
CA ALA A 207 -7.39 -37.39 28.87
C ALA A 207 -8.43 -36.35 28.40
N VAL A 208 -9.68 -36.69 28.72
CA VAL A 208 -10.89 -36.07 28.16
C VAL A 208 -11.92 -36.05 29.28
N ALA A 209 -11.66 -35.23 30.30
CA ALA A 209 -12.60 -35.05 31.39
C ALA A 209 -13.89 -34.40 30.87
N ILE A 210 -15.02 -34.80 31.46
CA ILE A 210 -16.28 -34.06 31.30
C ILE A 210 -16.02 -32.61 31.69
N ASP A 211 -16.65 -31.68 30.99
CA ASP A 211 -16.49 -30.24 31.14
C ASP A 211 -15.17 -29.64 30.62
N ASN A 212 -14.25 -30.42 30.07
CA ASN A 212 -13.17 -29.86 29.25
C ASN A 212 -13.77 -29.18 28.01
N GLU A 213 -13.36 -27.94 27.78
CA GLU A 213 -13.94 -27.04 26.79
C GLU A 213 -12.86 -26.47 25.86
N PHE A 214 -13.17 -26.39 24.58
CA PHE A 214 -12.36 -25.70 23.57
C PHE A 214 -13.22 -24.66 22.87
N LYS A 215 -12.87 -23.38 23.01
CA LYS A 215 -13.53 -22.29 22.27
C LYS A 215 -12.72 -21.96 21.03
N ILE A 216 -13.35 -22.13 19.88
CA ILE A 216 -12.73 -21.99 18.56
C ILE A 216 -13.47 -20.89 17.79
N TYR A 217 -12.73 -19.93 17.23
CA TYR A 217 -13.27 -18.82 16.44
C TYR A 217 -13.09 -19.04 14.94
N SER A 218 -14.11 -18.71 14.14
CA SER A 218 -13.96 -18.46 12.71
C SER A 218 -13.28 -17.10 12.46
N HIS A 219 -12.74 -16.92 11.26
CA HIS A 219 -12.18 -15.64 10.83
C HIS A 219 -13.18 -14.46 10.85
N GLU A 220 -14.49 -14.73 10.83
CA GLU A 220 -15.55 -13.72 10.86
C GLU A 220 -16.00 -13.35 12.29
N GLY A 221 -15.36 -13.93 13.32
CA GLY A 221 -15.68 -13.68 14.72
C GLY A 221 -16.81 -14.54 15.31
N ASP A 222 -17.44 -15.44 14.53
CA ASP A 222 -18.30 -16.47 15.12
C ASP A 222 -17.46 -17.51 15.87
N TYR A 223 -18.06 -18.18 16.85
CA TYR A 223 -17.37 -19.18 17.65
C TYR A 223 -18.32 -20.27 18.16
N ARG A 224 -17.75 -21.42 18.50
CA ARG A 224 -18.42 -22.46 19.29
C ARG A 224 -17.51 -22.88 20.42
N ILE A 225 -18.14 -23.33 21.50
CA ILE A 225 -17.48 -23.97 22.63
C ILE A 225 -17.74 -25.46 22.51
N PHE A 226 -16.71 -26.24 22.23
CA PHE A 226 -16.79 -27.69 22.16
C PHE A 226 -16.52 -28.25 23.55
N LYS A 227 -17.57 -28.81 24.17
CA LYS A 227 -17.57 -29.24 25.56
C LYS A 227 -17.74 -30.74 25.65
N PHE A 228 -16.79 -31.45 26.25
CA PHE A 228 -16.92 -32.90 26.44
C PHE A 228 -18.05 -33.24 27.43
N SER A 229 -18.90 -34.19 27.04
CA SER A 229 -20.13 -34.57 27.72
C SER A 229 -20.46 -36.06 27.52
N ASN A 230 -21.35 -36.60 28.34
CA ASN A 230 -21.95 -37.93 28.16
C ASN A 230 -23.10 -37.94 27.14
N THR A 231 -23.51 -36.76 26.67
CA THR A 231 -24.63 -36.58 25.74
C THR A 231 -24.16 -35.78 24.52
N SER A 232 -24.86 -35.95 23.40
CA SER A 232 -24.70 -35.10 22.22
C SER A 232 -25.76 -33.99 22.20
N GLY A 233 -25.50 -32.94 21.42
CA GLY A 233 -26.43 -31.83 21.22
C GLY A 233 -25.75 -30.46 21.26
N SER A 234 -26.54 -29.40 21.30
CA SER A 234 -26.02 -28.04 21.42
C SER A 234 -26.92 -27.18 22.30
N ILE A 235 -26.31 -26.30 23.10
CA ILE A 235 -26.98 -25.32 23.95
C ILE A 235 -26.38 -23.96 23.61
N GLY A 236 -27.12 -23.12 22.87
CA GLY A 236 -26.59 -21.85 22.37
C GLY A 236 -25.38 -22.06 21.48
N LYS A 237 -24.23 -21.47 21.83
CA LYS A 237 -22.95 -21.64 21.11
C LYS A 237 -22.10 -22.81 21.64
N THR A 238 -22.58 -23.54 22.64
CA THR A 238 -21.88 -24.72 23.18
C THR A 238 -22.36 -25.97 22.46
N VAL A 239 -21.43 -26.72 21.88
CA VAL A 239 -21.64 -28.01 21.24
C VAL A 239 -21.15 -29.10 22.20
N LEU A 240 -22.03 -30.04 22.54
CA LEU A 240 -21.71 -31.14 23.45
C LEU A 240 -21.04 -32.26 22.64
N VAL A 241 -19.79 -32.53 22.97
CA VAL A 241 -18.97 -33.56 22.34
C VAL A 241 -19.08 -34.84 23.15
N PRO A 242 -19.73 -35.90 22.62
CA PRO A 242 -19.84 -37.15 23.36
C PRO A 242 -18.46 -37.78 23.58
N ILE A 243 -18.23 -38.33 24.77
CA ILE A 243 -17.03 -39.13 25.06
C ILE A 243 -17.12 -40.44 24.25
N GLY A 244 -16.08 -40.74 23.49
CA GLY A 244 -16.04 -41.90 22.60
C GLY A 244 -15.89 -43.22 23.36
N THR A 245 -16.49 -44.29 22.83
CA THR A 245 -16.43 -45.64 23.43
C THR A 245 -15.10 -46.36 23.20
N THR A 246 -14.27 -45.85 22.27
CA THR A 246 -12.99 -46.44 21.84
C THR A 246 -11.78 -45.66 22.35
N GLY A 247 -11.87 -45.08 23.55
CA GLY A 247 -10.72 -44.41 24.14
C GLY A 247 -10.58 -42.93 23.79
N LEU A 248 -9.35 -42.45 23.93
CA LEU A 248 -8.92 -41.13 23.47
C LEU A 248 -9.24 -40.93 21.99
N THR A 249 -8.97 -41.95 21.17
CA THR A 249 -9.21 -41.93 19.72
C THR A 249 -10.67 -41.64 19.38
N GLY A 250 -11.63 -42.36 19.99
CA GLY A 250 -13.05 -42.14 19.74
C GLY A 250 -13.56 -40.78 20.23
N SER A 251 -12.99 -40.27 21.32
CA SER A 251 -13.36 -38.94 21.83
C SER A 251 -12.86 -37.82 20.91
N VAL A 252 -11.64 -37.95 20.36
CA VAL A 252 -11.13 -37.02 19.35
C VAL A 252 -11.91 -37.15 18.03
N GLU A 253 -12.31 -38.35 17.61
CA GLU A 253 -13.21 -38.53 16.46
C GLU A 253 -14.54 -37.80 16.65
N SER A 254 -15.12 -37.92 17.85
CA SER A 254 -16.35 -37.22 18.21
C SER A 254 -16.16 -35.70 18.14
N LEU A 255 -15.04 -35.18 18.68
CA LEU A 255 -14.71 -33.76 18.57
C LEU A 255 -14.60 -33.30 17.12
N VAL A 256 -13.85 -34.04 16.29
CA VAL A 256 -13.66 -33.73 14.87
C VAL A 256 -15.01 -33.74 14.12
N GLN A 257 -15.85 -34.73 14.40
CA GLN A 257 -17.18 -34.84 13.82
C GLN A 257 -18.07 -33.66 14.22
N GLU A 258 -18.08 -33.29 15.50
CA GLU A 258 -18.87 -32.16 15.99
C GLU A 258 -18.36 -30.83 15.43
N ILE A 259 -17.04 -30.62 15.28
CA ILE A 259 -16.51 -29.41 14.62
C ILE A 259 -17.04 -29.31 13.19
N ASN A 260 -16.92 -30.38 12.41
CA ASN A 260 -17.31 -30.40 11.00
C ASN A 260 -18.83 -30.31 10.78
N ASN A 261 -19.65 -30.82 11.72
CA ASN A 261 -21.11 -30.81 11.60
C ASN A 261 -21.78 -29.63 12.31
N SER A 262 -21.04 -28.90 13.15
CA SER A 262 -21.54 -27.69 13.81
C SER A 262 -21.76 -26.56 12.80
N GLY A 263 -22.38 -25.47 13.27
CA GLY A 263 -22.45 -24.21 12.51
C GLY A 263 -21.09 -23.57 12.18
N LEU A 264 -19.96 -24.11 12.66
CA LEU A 264 -18.61 -23.70 12.25
C LEU A 264 -18.02 -24.54 11.10
N GLY A 265 -18.63 -25.67 10.74
CA GLY A 265 -18.04 -26.60 9.76
C GLY A 265 -17.85 -26.03 8.35
N SER A 266 -18.59 -24.97 8.00
CA SER A 266 -18.38 -24.21 6.77
C SER A 266 -17.12 -23.33 6.81
N ALA A 267 -16.72 -22.86 7.99
CA ALA A 267 -15.58 -21.99 8.20
C ALA A 267 -14.30 -22.73 8.61
N ILE A 268 -14.43 -23.87 9.30
CA ILE A 268 -13.30 -24.64 9.85
C ILE A 268 -13.51 -26.11 9.52
N SER A 269 -12.48 -26.73 8.96
CA SER A 269 -12.42 -28.18 8.78
C SER A 269 -11.50 -28.80 9.82
N ALA A 270 -11.91 -29.94 10.36
CA ALA A 270 -11.16 -30.73 11.32
C ALA A 270 -10.89 -32.13 10.77
N THR A 271 -9.69 -32.65 11.05
CA THR A 271 -9.30 -34.03 10.76
C THR A 271 -8.57 -34.63 11.95
N LYS A 272 -8.76 -35.92 12.19
CA LYS A 272 -7.99 -36.65 13.20
C LYS A 272 -6.68 -37.15 12.59
N ASN A 273 -5.57 -36.90 13.28
CA ASN A 273 -4.25 -37.45 12.99
C ASN A 273 -3.76 -38.27 14.19
N GLY A 274 -3.25 -39.48 13.95
CA GLY A 274 -2.80 -40.41 15.00
C GLY A 274 -3.33 -41.84 14.80
N ALA A 275 -2.56 -42.83 15.27
CA ALA A 275 -2.86 -44.26 15.09
C ALA A 275 -4.04 -44.76 15.95
N ASN A 276 -4.45 -46.02 15.70
CA ASN A 276 -5.61 -46.73 16.25
C ASN A 276 -5.67 -46.76 17.80
N GLU A 277 -6.75 -47.35 18.34
CA GLU A 277 -7.07 -47.50 19.78
C GLU A 277 -5.83 -47.58 20.68
N ASN A 278 -5.72 -46.64 21.64
CA ASN A 278 -4.63 -46.49 22.63
C ASN A 278 -3.33 -45.79 22.16
N ALA A 279 -3.38 -44.94 21.13
CA ALA A 279 -2.27 -44.05 20.80
C ALA A 279 -1.92 -43.13 21.99
N ALA A 280 -0.63 -43.00 22.30
CA ALA A 280 -0.14 -42.14 23.39
C ALA A 280 -0.43 -40.64 23.15
N GLU A 281 -0.65 -40.28 21.88
CA GLU A 281 -0.99 -38.95 21.43
C GLU A 281 -1.96 -39.05 20.24
N VAL A 282 -3.04 -38.27 20.30
CA VAL A 282 -4.01 -38.14 19.19
C VAL A 282 -4.23 -36.65 18.95
N THR A 283 -4.17 -36.23 17.69
CA THR A 283 -4.27 -34.83 17.30
C THR A 283 -5.55 -34.58 16.52
N ALA A 284 -6.33 -33.56 16.90
CA ALA A 284 -7.29 -32.93 16.01
C ALA A 284 -6.57 -31.81 15.26
N SER A 285 -6.36 -31.98 13.96
CA SER A 285 -5.82 -30.93 13.09
C SER A 285 -6.95 -30.10 12.51
N LEU A 286 -6.79 -28.79 12.56
CA LEU A 286 -7.80 -27.82 12.20
C LEU A 286 -7.26 -26.93 11.08
N THR A 287 -8.09 -26.61 10.10
CA THR A 287 -7.77 -25.68 9.02
C THR A 287 -8.91 -24.67 8.88
N GLN A 288 -8.58 -23.39 8.83
CA GLN A 288 -9.55 -22.38 8.41
C GLN A 288 -9.81 -22.58 6.93
N ASN A 289 -11.07 -22.71 6.54
CA ASN A 289 -11.45 -22.90 5.15
C ASN A 289 -11.20 -21.64 4.31
N ILE A 290 -11.10 -20.47 4.98
CA ILE A 290 -10.62 -19.26 4.33
C ILE A 290 -9.09 -19.28 4.20
N ARG A 291 -8.60 -18.72 3.10
CA ARG A 291 -7.18 -18.40 2.95
C ARG A 291 -6.92 -17.00 3.50
N GLY A 292 -5.75 -16.79 4.08
CA GLY A 292 -5.33 -15.50 4.59
C GLY A 292 -5.14 -15.44 6.10
N PHE A 293 -4.46 -14.38 6.53
CA PHE A 293 -4.08 -14.18 7.93
C PHE A 293 -5.28 -13.83 8.82
N TYR A 294 -6.45 -13.46 8.27
CA TYR A 294 -7.69 -13.38 9.06
C TYR A 294 -8.07 -14.71 9.70
N GLY A 295 -7.63 -15.82 9.10
CA GLY A 295 -7.76 -17.15 9.68
C GLY A 295 -6.83 -17.39 10.87
N ASN A 296 -5.89 -16.49 11.17
CA ASN A 296 -4.97 -16.66 12.30
C ASN A 296 -5.67 -16.39 13.64
N THR A 297 -6.76 -17.11 13.93
CA THR A 297 -7.61 -16.90 15.09
C THR A 297 -7.13 -17.67 16.33
N ILE A 298 -7.51 -17.20 17.51
CA ILE A 298 -7.21 -17.87 18.78
C ILE A 298 -8.06 -19.14 18.99
N ILE A 299 -7.49 -20.09 19.72
CA ILE A 299 -8.21 -21.19 20.36
C ILE A 299 -7.92 -21.09 21.86
N SER A 300 -8.97 -21.13 22.68
CA SER A 300 -8.82 -21.24 24.13
C SER A 300 -9.28 -22.61 24.61
N SER A 301 -8.61 -23.13 25.63
CA SER A 301 -8.89 -24.43 26.22
C SER A 301 -9.03 -24.29 27.74
N SER A 302 -9.96 -25.03 28.34
CA SER A 302 -10.02 -25.23 29.80
C SER A 302 -9.28 -26.48 30.27
N ALA A 303 -8.81 -27.33 29.33
CA ALA A 303 -8.07 -28.54 29.67
C ALA A 303 -6.68 -28.20 30.21
N GLU A 304 -6.19 -28.99 31.17
CA GLU A 304 -4.82 -28.86 31.66
C GLU A 304 -3.80 -29.16 30.54
N GLU A 305 -2.69 -28.41 30.47
CA GLU A 305 -1.68 -28.60 29.41
C GLU A 305 -1.03 -29.99 29.40
N ALA A 306 -1.04 -30.69 30.55
CA ALA A 306 -0.60 -32.08 30.65
C ALA A 306 -1.52 -33.06 29.91
N VAL A 307 -2.78 -32.66 29.72
CA VAL A 307 -3.89 -33.45 29.18
C VAL A 307 -4.12 -33.12 27.70
N ALA A 308 -4.23 -31.83 27.37
CA ALA A 308 -4.40 -31.37 25.99
C ALA A 308 -3.74 -30.02 25.76
N ILE A 309 -3.14 -29.85 24.58
CA ILE A 309 -2.50 -28.60 24.16
C ILE A 309 -3.17 -28.14 22.86
N ALA A 310 -3.81 -26.98 22.91
CA ALA A 310 -4.36 -26.31 21.74
C ALA A 310 -3.39 -25.25 21.22
N SER A 311 -3.01 -25.33 19.95
CA SER A 311 -2.32 -24.24 19.27
C SER A 311 -3.33 -23.28 18.66
N ASN A 312 -3.04 -21.97 18.65
CA ASN A 312 -3.80 -21.02 17.83
C ASN A 312 -3.64 -21.33 16.34
N PHE A 313 -4.59 -20.89 15.51
CA PHE A 313 -4.47 -21.01 14.07
C PHE A 313 -3.38 -20.10 13.57
N ASN A 314 -2.36 -20.59 12.87
CA ASN A 314 -1.25 -19.78 12.39
C ASN A 314 -0.86 -20.16 10.94
N GLY A 315 0.06 -19.43 10.34
CA GLY A 315 0.57 -19.70 8.98
C GLY A 315 -0.35 -19.23 7.85
N GLY A 316 -1.50 -18.63 8.17
CA GLY A 316 -2.33 -17.93 7.20
C GLY A 316 -1.60 -16.69 6.69
N THR A 317 -1.54 -16.54 5.37
CA THR A 317 -0.90 -15.39 4.69
C THR A 317 -1.74 -14.94 3.50
N GLY A 318 -1.67 -13.65 3.15
CA GLY A 318 -2.65 -12.98 2.29
C GLY A 318 -3.87 -12.52 3.08
N ALA A 319 -4.74 -11.72 2.48
CA ALA A 319 -6.02 -11.35 3.06
C ALA A 319 -7.09 -11.21 1.97
N PRO A 320 -8.28 -11.83 2.13
CA PRO A 320 -9.40 -11.57 1.24
C PRO A 320 -9.80 -10.10 1.26
N ASN A 321 -9.95 -9.50 0.08
CA ASN A 321 -10.35 -8.11 -0.05
C ASN A 321 -11.87 -7.94 0.03
N ASN A 322 -12.38 -7.81 1.26
CA ASN A 322 -13.77 -7.39 1.50
C ASN A 322 -13.91 -5.88 1.73
N GLY A 323 -12.82 -5.12 1.60
CA GLY A 323 -12.80 -3.68 1.86
C GLY A 323 -12.60 -3.31 3.33
N PHE A 324 -13.04 -2.11 3.68
CA PHE A 324 -12.94 -1.52 5.00
C PHE A 324 -14.31 -1.07 5.50
N VAL A 325 -14.51 -1.16 6.82
CA VAL A 325 -15.50 -0.34 7.53
C VAL A 325 -14.79 0.88 8.09
N LEU A 326 -15.34 2.06 7.83
CA LEU A 326 -14.93 3.31 8.46
C LEU A 326 -15.97 3.70 9.48
N LYS A 327 -15.52 3.93 10.72
CA LYS A 327 -16.36 4.27 11.86
C LYS A 327 -15.62 5.20 12.81
N LEU A 328 -16.35 5.88 13.69
CA LEU A 328 -15.72 6.61 14.79
C LEU A 328 -14.91 5.62 15.66
N SER A 329 -13.74 6.05 16.14
CA SER A 329 -12.85 5.15 16.89
C SER A 329 -13.26 5.06 18.37
N GLY A 330 -13.30 3.85 18.92
CA GLY A 330 -13.44 3.62 20.37
C GLY A 330 -14.62 4.35 21.01
N SER A 331 -14.34 5.11 22.07
CA SER A 331 -15.33 5.81 22.88
C SER A 331 -16.16 6.85 22.12
N TYR A 332 -15.65 7.35 21.00
CA TYR A 332 -16.38 8.28 20.13
C TYR A 332 -17.58 7.65 19.45
N GLU A 333 -17.62 6.32 19.34
CA GLU A 333 -18.69 5.61 18.66
C GLU A 333 -19.70 4.96 19.62
N ASP A 334 -19.23 4.40 20.73
CA ASP A 334 -20.00 3.51 21.62
C ASP A 334 -20.91 4.24 22.63
N GLY A 335 -20.85 5.58 22.65
CA GLY A 335 -21.65 6.42 23.54
C GLY A 335 -21.06 6.61 24.94
N THR A 336 -19.88 6.05 25.24
CA THR A 336 -19.22 6.21 26.55
C THR A 336 -18.81 7.65 26.87
N GLU A 337 -18.55 8.46 25.83
CA GLU A 337 -18.29 9.91 25.98
C GLU A 337 -19.54 10.72 26.36
N LEU A 338 -20.73 10.10 26.38
CA LEU A 338 -22.02 10.75 26.66
C LEU A 338 -22.25 12.02 25.83
N ARG A 339 -21.71 12.04 24.61
CA ARG A 339 -21.70 13.19 23.69
C ARG A 339 -21.99 12.72 22.27
N SER A 340 -22.69 13.56 21.51
CA SER A 340 -22.92 13.35 20.09
C SER A 340 -21.75 13.85 19.24
N PHE A 341 -21.30 12.99 18.34
CA PHE A 341 -20.44 13.30 17.21
C PHE A 341 -21.34 13.35 15.97
N TYR A 342 -21.74 14.56 15.60
CA TYR A 342 -22.65 14.82 14.50
C TYR A 342 -22.07 14.39 13.13
N THR A 343 -22.75 14.78 12.06
CA THR A 343 -22.47 14.37 10.69
C THR A 343 -21.08 14.79 10.20
N LYS A 344 -20.31 13.79 9.75
CA LYS A 344 -19.19 13.94 8.81
C LYS A 344 -19.57 13.31 7.48
N LYS A 345 -19.45 14.06 6.38
CA LYS A 345 -19.69 13.56 5.02
C LYS A 345 -18.44 13.49 4.17
N PHE A 346 -18.37 12.44 3.36
CA PHE A 346 -17.41 12.28 2.28
C PHE A 346 -18.14 12.15 0.96
N PHE A 347 -17.47 12.40 -0.17
CA PHE A 347 -18.02 12.05 -1.47
C PHE A 347 -17.97 10.53 -1.69
N ALA A 348 -18.96 9.99 -2.40
CA ALA A 348 -19.00 8.60 -2.84
C ALA A 348 -18.32 8.42 -4.21
N ARG A 349 -18.10 7.17 -4.62
CA ARG A 349 -17.46 6.79 -5.88
C ARG A 349 -18.30 7.19 -7.10
N SER A 350 -19.61 7.25 -6.92
CA SER A 350 -20.59 7.68 -7.94
C SER A 350 -20.57 9.19 -8.16
N SER A 351 -19.92 9.96 -7.26
CA SER A 351 -19.99 11.41 -7.26
C SER A 351 -19.58 12.04 -8.57
N HIS A 352 -20.26 13.12 -8.97
CA HIS A 352 -19.85 13.92 -10.12
C HIS A 352 -18.51 14.64 -9.90
N ASN A 353 -18.04 14.77 -8.65
CA ASN A 353 -16.77 15.40 -8.32
C ASN A 353 -15.60 14.44 -8.58
N PHE A 354 -15.11 14.40 -9.82
CA PHE A 354 -14.08 13.45 -10.29
C PHE A 354 -12.89 13.24 -9.33
N PHE A 355 -12.26 14.34 -8.89
CA PHE A 355 -11.08 14.30 -8.01
C PHE A 355 -11.39 14.04 -6.53
N LYS A 356 -12.67 14.04 -6.15
CA LYS A 356 -13.10 13.90 -4.76
C LYS A 356 -13.72 12.54 -4.46
N ARG A 357 -13.81 11.65 -5.44
CA ARG A 357 -14.25 10.27 -5.22
C ARG A 357 -13.28 9.53 -4.27
N PRO A 358 -13.74 8.55 -3.49
CA PRO A 358 -12.85 7.69 -2.70
C PRO A 358 -11.84 6.99 -3.61
N VAL A 359 -10.54 7.11 -3.29
CA VAL A 359 -9.46 6.50 -4.07
C VAL A 359 -8.45 5.79 -3.20
N ILE A 360 -7.81 4.81 -3.80
CA ILE A 360 -6.55 4.25 -3.35
C ILE A 360 -5.47 4.87 -4.23
N GLU A 361 -4.60 5.67 -3.61
CA GLU A 361 -3.50 6.36 -4.28
C GLU A 361 -2.20 5.56 -4.06
N ALA A 362 -1.66 5.02 -5.16
CA ALA A 362 -0.36 4.38 -5.16
C ALA A 362 0.72 5.43 -5.44
N GLN A 363 1.73 5.50 -4.59
CA GLN A 363 2.85 6.45 -4.68
C GLN A 363 4.17 5.68 -4.64
N TRP A 364 5.11 6.01 -5.51
CA TRP A 364 6.47 5.46 -5.48
C TRP A 364 7.47 6.47 -6.05
N ASP A 365 8.74 6.35 -5.67
CA ASP A 365 9.80 7.11 -6.34
C ASP A 365 10.16 6.40 -7.65
N ALA A 366 9.90 7.06 -8.78
CA ALA A 366 10.25 6.57 -10.11
C ALA A 366 11.46 7.31 -10.71
N SER A 367 12.10 8.17 -9.92
CA SER A 367 13.15 9.05 -10.42
C SER A 367 14.43 8.27 -10.71
N THR A 368 14.99 8.51 -11.89
CA THR A 368 16.31 7.99 -12.28
C THR A 368 17.30 9.14 -12.32
N LYS A 369 18.42 9.01 -11.59
CA LYS A 369 19.35 10.09 -11.31
C LYS A 369 20.71 9.78 -11.94
N ASP A 370 20.80 9.92 -13.27
CA ASP A 370 21.99 9.53 -14.03
C ASP A 370 23.02 10.66 -14.08
N ASP A 371 24.07 10.53 -13.28
CA ASP A 371 25.09 11.57 -13.05
C ASP A 371 26.09 11.69 -14.22
N ARG A 372 25.94 10.95 -15.33
CA ARG A 372 26.88 11.05 -16.47
C ARG A 372 27.05 12.45 -17.04
N SER A 373 26.07 13.34 -16.89
CA SER A 373 26.19 14.75 -17.29
C SER A 373 27.05 15.59 -16.33
N ASN A 374 27.19 15.15 -15.08
CA ASN A 374 27.92 15.88 -14.03
C ASN A 374 28.46 14.91 -12.97
N VAL A 375 29.46 14.11 -13.34
CA VAL A 375 30.16 13.23 -12.39
C VAL A 375 31.10 14.07 -11.55
N VAL A 376 30.89 14.11 -10.25
CA VAL A 376 31.66 14.92 -9.31
C VAL A 376 32.82 14.10 -8.75
N ARG A 377 34.02 14.70 -8.77
CA ARG A 377 35.21 14.16 -8.13
C ARG A 377 35.04 14.20 -6.61
N SER A 378 35.35 13.09 -5.95
CA SER A 378 35.27 12.99 -4.51
C SER A 378 36.19 14.00 -3.82
N SER A 379 35.66 14.66 -2.81
CA SER A 379 36.36 15.66 -2.01
C SER A 379 36.31 15.29 -0.53
N SER A 380 37.40 15.54 0.20
CA SER A 380 37.43 15.43 1.66
C SER A 380 36.64 16.53 2.36
N LEU A 381 36.20 17.56 1.63
CA LEU A 381 35.35 18.64 2.13
C LEU A 381 33.86 18.32 2.01
N ALA A 382 33.49 17.27 1.27
CA ALA A 382 32.11 16.85 1.08
C ALA A 382 31.78 15.63 1.97
N PRO A 383 30.55 15.55 2.52
CA PRO A 383 30.07 14.32 3.16
C PRO A 383 30.16 13.13 2.20
N ALA A 384 30.35 11.92 2.75
CA ALA A 384 30.54 10.71 1.94
C ALA A 384 29.39 10.46 0.95
N ALA A 385 28.15 10.80 1.33
CA ALA A 385 26.98 10.65 0.46
C ALA A 385 27.01 11.56 -0.79
N GLU A 386 27.54 12.78 -0.66
CA GLU A 386 27.63 13.76 -1.76
C GLU A 386 28.74 13.42 -2.76
N ASN A 387 29.70 12.59 -2.35
CA ASN A 387 30.78 12.09 -3.20
C ASN A 387 30.38 10.88 -4.07
N LEU A 388 29.15 10.39 -3.93
CA LEU A 388 28.65 9.24 -4.68
C LEU A 388 28.03 9.70 -6.00
N ASN A 389 28.46 9.06 -7.08
CA ASN A 389 27.93 9.24 -8.42
C ASN A 389 27.21 7.97 -8.86
N ASN A 390 26.07 8.12 -9.52
CA ASN A 390 25.25 7.05 -10.03
C ASN A 390 25.24 7.08 -11.56
N ILE A 391 25.48 5.93 -12.18
CA ILE A 391 25.38 5.76 -13.63
C ILE A 391 24.50 4.55 -13.96
N TYR A 392 23.75 4.65 -15.04
CA TYR A 392 22.69 3.68 -15.38
C TYR A 392 22.90 3.02 -16.74
N LEU A 393 22.63 1.72 -16.85
CA LEU A 393 22.52 1.02 -18.13
C LEU A 393 21.06 0.68 -18.41
N TYR A 394 20.53 1.22 -19.50
CA TYR A 394 19.18 0.93 -20.00
C TYR A 394 19.24 -0.11 -21.11
N ASN A 395 18.89 -1.35 -20.81
CA ASN A 395 18.86 -2.44 -21.79
C ASN A 395 17.55 -2.43 -22.58
N ARG A 396 17.49 -1.60 -23.63
CA ARG A 396 16.36 -1.55 -24.56
C ARG A 396 16.58 -2.50 -25.74
N ARG A 397 15.56 -3.32 -26.05
CA ARG A 397 15.49 -4.19 -27.22
C ARG A 397 14.16 -3.94 -27.92
N ARG A 398 14.21 -3.44 -29.17
CA ARG A 398 13.03 -3.07 -29.97
C ARG A 398 12.06 -2.18 -29.17
N ASN A 399 12.60 -1.13 -28.56
CA ASN A 399 11.89 -0.16 -27.73
C ASN A 399 11.31 -0.68 -26.40
N ASN A 400 11.49 -1.96 -26.05
CA ASN A 400 11.09 -2.51 -24.76
C ASN A 400 12.31 -2.66 -23.83
N LEU A 401 12.14 -2.37 -22.55
CA LEU A 401 13.13 -2.71 -21.52
C LEU A 401 13.07 -4.22 -21.24
N VAL A 402 14.22 -4.88 -21.36
CA VAL A 402 14.36 -6.32 -21.14
C VAL A 402 15.56 -6.56 -20.25
N ASP A 403 15.45 -7.49 -19.30
CA ASP A 403 16.57 -7.87 -18.46
C ASP A 403 17.71 -8.50 -19.29
N ILE A 404 18.95 -8.24 -18.89
CA ILE A 404 20.14 -8.85 -19.52
C ILE A 404 20.07 -10.36 -19.24
N PRO A 405 20.14 -11.23 -20.27
CA PRO A 405 20.04 -12.67 -20.07
C PRO A 405 21.30 -13.24 -19.44
N ASN A 406 21.14 -14.30 -18.64
CA ASN A 406 22.23 -15.10 -18.07
C ASN A 406 23.30 -14.23 -17.35
N THR A 407 22.88 -13.25 -16.56
CA THR A 407 23.79 -12.35 -15.83
C THR A 407 24.64 -13.03 -14.77
N GLY A 408 24.37 -14.30 -14.42
CA GLY A 408 25.05 -14.97 -13.33
C GLY A 408 24.88 -14.18 -12.02
N SER A 409 25.96 -14.09 -11.24
CA SER A 409 25.97 -13.47 -9.91
C SER A 409 26.30 -11.97 -9.87
N ALA A 410 26.68 -11.29 -10.97
CA ALA A 410 26.88 -9.84 -10.96
C ALA A 410 27.00 -9.19 -12.36
N VAL A 411 26.42 -8.01 -12.51
CA VAL A 411 26.79 -7.03 -13.54
C VAL A 411 27.89 -6.14 -12.96
N LEU A 412 28.96 -5.89 -13.71
CA LEU A 412 30.12 -5.12 -13.28
C LEU A 412 30.38 -3.96 -14.23
N VAL A 413 30.87 -2.84 -13.69
CA VAL A 413 31.29 -1.66 -14.45
C VAL A 413 32.75 -1.37 -14.19
N GLN A 414 33.50 -1.11 -15.24
CA GLN A 414 34.88 -0.63 -15.17
C GLN A 414 34.98 0.74 -15.80
N LEU A 415 35.74 1.64 -15.18
CA LEU A 415 35.96 2.98 -15.69
C LEU A 415 37.34 3.06 -16.33
N HIS A 416 37.46 3.71 -17.49
CA HIS A 416 38.69 3.83 -18.25
C HIS A 416 38.88 5.27 -18.74
N THR A 417 40.11 5.73 -18.94
CA THR A 417 40.36 7.05 -19.56
C THR A 417 40.11 7.04 -21.07
N SER A 418 40.23 5.88 -21.70
CA SER A 418 39.87 5.61 -23.09
C SER A 418 39.48 4.13 -23.24
N THR A 419 38.83 3.76 -24.35
CA THR A 419 38.37 2.38 -24.59
C THR A 419 39.48 1.33 -24.63
N SER A 420 40.75 1.73 -24.77
CA SER A 420 41.92 0.86 -24.78
C SER A 420 42.83 0.99 -23.54
N ALA A 421 42.53 1.93 -22.64
CA ALA A 421 43.30 2.14 -21.41
C ALA A 421 42.99 1.05 -20.37
N PRO A 422 43.91 0.77 -19.42
CA PRO A 422 43.58 -0.06 -18.26
C PRO A 422 42.50 0.61 -17.38
N PRO A 423 41.72 -0.17 -16.61
CA PRO A 423 40.69 0.37 -15.75
C PRO A 423 41.28 1.20 -14.61
N VAL A 424 40.63 2.32 -14.27
CA VAL A 424 41.01 3.17 -13.14
C VAL A 424 40.46 2.61 -11.82
N THR A 425 41.11 2.95 -10.71
CA THR A 425 40.61 2.61 -9.37
C THR A 425 39.57 3.63 -8.92
N CYS A 426 38.51 3.14 -8.27
CA CYS A 426 37.51 3.99 -7.62
C CYS A 426 37.86 4.19 -6.14
N SER A 427 37.14 5.07 -5.45
CA SER A 427 37.30 5.29 -4.00
C SER A 427 36.37 4.38 -3.18
N ILE A 428 36.73 4.11 -1.93
CA ILE A 428 35.91 3.29 -1.02
C ILE A 428 34.74 4.13 -0.49
N GLY A 429 33.50 3.68 -0.70
CA GLY A 429 32.30 4.10 0.04
C GLY A 429 32.06 5.61 0.15
N GLY A 430 32.28 6.38 -0.92
CA GLY A 430 32.11 7.84 -0.90
C GLY A 430 33.31 8.63 -0.36
N GLY A 431 34.40 7.96 0.02
CA GLY A 431 35.63 8.62 0.48
C GLY A 431 36.56 9.06 -0.64
N VAL A 432 37.76 9.52 -0.26
CA VAL A 432 38.88 9.82 -1.18
C VAL A 432 39.97 8.74 -1.16
N THR A 433 39.84 7.75 -0.29
CA THR A 433 40.78 6.62 -0.18
C THR A 433 40.55 5.66 -1.35
N SER A 434 41.62 5.35 -2.08
CA SER A 434 41.58 4.42 -3.21
C SER A 434 41.15 3.01 -2.76
N ASN A 435 40.20 2.44 -3.48
CA ASN A 435 39.80 1.05 -3.40
C ASN A 435 40.72 0.22 -4.30
N PRO A 436 41.30 -0.92 -3.83
CA PRO A 436 42.08 -1.80 -4.70
C PRO A 436 41.26 -2.43 -5.83
N LEU A 437 39.92 -2.38 -5.75
CA LEU A 437 39.04 -2.87 -6.80
C LEU A 437 39.03 -1.92 -8.02
N THR A 438 39.19 -2.51 -9.20
CA THR A 438 39.12 -1.83 -10.52
C THR A 438 37.77 -2.05 -11.21
N TYR A 439 36.75 -2.37 -10.41
CA TYR A 439 35.39 -2.58 -10.88
C TYR A 439 34.38 -2.12 -9.82
N ILE A 440 33.19 -1.78 -10.30
CA ILE A 440 32.02 -1.37 -9.53
C ILE A 440 30.97 -2.46 -9.75
N THR A 441 30.34 -2.94 -8.67
CA THR A 441 29.18 -3.84 -8.78
C THR A 441 27.94 -3.04 -9.14
N ALA A 442 27.22 -3.47 -10.17
CA ALA A 442 25.94 -2.89 -10.53
C ALA A 442 24.78 -3.75 -10.01
N SER A 443 23.75 -3.10 -9.48
CA SER A 443 22.47 -3.70 -9.10
C SER A 443 21.46 -3.55 -10.24
N ARG A 444 20.53 -4.51 -10.34
CA ARG A 444 19.32 -4.32 -11.12
C ARG A 444 18.38 -3.44 -10.30
N GLU A 445 18.02 -2.26 -10.81
CA GLU A 445 17.08 -1.35 -10.15
C GLU A 445 15.63 -1.68 -10.52
N SER A 446 15.39 -1.92 -11.81
CA SER A 446 14.09 -2.33 -12.34
C SER A 446 14.31 -3.15 -13.61
N LYS A 447 13.21 -3.63 -14.21
CA LYS A 447 13.29 -4.44 -15.44
C LYS A 447 14.09 -3.72 -16.52
N GLY A 448 15.20 -4.32 -16.94
CA GLY A 448 16.10 -3.80 -17.97
C GLY A 448 16.89 -2.54 -17.59
N VAL A 449 16.90 -2.11 -16.33
CA VAL A 449 17.64 -0.94 -15.85
C VAL A 449 18.60 -1.35 -14.73
N TYR A 450 19.88 -1.06 -14.93
CA TYR A 450 20.96 -1.41 -14.00
C TYR A 450 21.68 -0.15 -13.53
N LYS A 451 22.03 -0.07 -12.25
CA LYS A 451 22.71 1.07 -11.63
C LYS A 451 24.05 0.66 -11.08
N ALA A 452 25.06 1.47 -11.34
CA ALA A 452 26.35 1.40 -10.67
C ALA A 452 26.57 2.69 -9.89
N GLN A 453 26.97 2.57 -8.63
CA GLN A 453 27.27 3.69 -7.76
C GLN A 453 28.75 3.66 -7.38
N PHE A 454 29.43 4.81 -7.50
CA PHE A 454 30.86 4.90 -7.23
C PHE A 454 31.30 6.27 -6.73
N ALA A 455 32.46 6.30 -6.09
CA ALA A 455 33.20 7.50 -5.76
C ALA A 455 34.51 7.49 -6.55
N TYR A 456 35.00 8.67 -6.97
CA TYR A 456 36.19 8.79 -7.80
C TYR A 456 37.07 9.96 -7.34
N ALA A 457 38.29 9.66 -6.89
CA ALA A 457 39.27 10.66 -6.44
C ALA A 457 40.49 10.82 -7.38
N GLY A 458 40.52 10.08 -8.50
CA GLY A 458 41.63 10.15 -9.47
C GLY A 458 41.73 11.51 -10.17
N SER A 459 42.84 11.75 -10.87
CA SER A 459 43.15 13.03 -11.54
C SER A 459 42.54 13.19 -12.93
N GLU A 460 41.98 12.12 -13.50
CA GLU A 460 41.50 12.11 -14.87
C GLU A 460 40.17 12.86 -14.96
N THR A 461 40.06 13.74 -15.96
CA THR A 461 38.88 14.57 -16.17
C THR A 461 37.91 13.99 -17.19
N SER A 462 38.27 12.88 -17.83
CA SER A 462 37.46 12.19 -18.83
C SER A 462 37.51 10.69 -18.60
N LEU A 463 36.35 10.07 -18.45
CA LEU A 463 36.20 8.64 -18.21
C LEU A 463 35.18 8.02 -19.16
N VAL A 464 35.30 6.72 -19.40
CA VAL A 464 34.40 5.89 -20.19
C VAL A 464 34.01 4.69 -19.34
N ASP A 465 32.72 4.38 -19.26
CA ASP A 465 32.19 3.22 -18.56
C ASP A 465 32.08 2.00 -19.48
N VAL A 466 32.60 0.85 -19.02
CA VAL A 466 32.52 -0.44 -19.68
C VAL A 466 31.74 -1.41 -18.80
N TRP A 467 30.54 -1.78 -19.26
CA TRP A 467 29.64 -2.72 -18.59
C TRP A 467 29.93 -4.13 -19.05
N SER A 468 30.04 -5.05 -18.10
CA SER A 468 30.30 -6.47 -18.31
C SER A 468 29.43 -7.33 -17.41
N LYS A 469 29.24 -8.60 -17.77
CA LYS A 469 28.70 -9.63 -16.86
C LYS A 469 29.77 -10.65 -16.55
N GLN A 470 29.70 -11.22 -15.35
CA GLN A 470 30.56 -12.32 -14.96
C GLN A 470 29.74 -13.62 -14.95
N SER A 471 30.16 -14.60 -15.74
CA SER A 471 29.56 -15.93 -15.69
C SER A 471 30.00 -16.70 -14.42
N LEU A 472 29.27 -17.75 -14.05
CA LEU A 472 29.64 -18.66 -12.95
C LEU A 472 31.03 -19.31 -13.14
N ALA A 473 31.55 -19.31 -14.37
CA ALA A 473 32.90 -19.79 -14.72
C ALA A 473 33.99 -18.71 -14.61
N GLY A 474 33.68 -17.52 -14.09
CA GLY A 474 34.62 -16.41 -13.91
C GLY A 474 34.94 -15.61 -15.18
N VAL A 475 34.31 -15.93 -16.32
CA VAL A 475 34.53 -15.23 -17.59
C VAL A 475 33.78 -13.89 -17.59
N LYS A 476 34.50 -12.79 -17.89
CA LYS A 476 33.94 -11.45 -18.08
C LYS A 476 33.55 -11.27 -19.55
N GLU A 477 32.26 -11.11 -19.82
CA GLU A 477 31.75 -10.77 -21.16
C GLU A 477 31.37 -9.29 -21.16
N GLN A 478 31.98 -8.50 -22.05
CA GLN A 478 31.63 -7.09 -22.25
C GLN A 478 30.25 -6.98 -22.91
N LEU A 479 29.38 -6.16 -22.33
CA LEU A 479 28.00 -5.99 -22.76
C LEU A 479 27.76 -4.67 -23.47
N PHE A 480 28.34 -3.60 -22.94
CA PHE A 480 28.11 -2.25 -23.41
C PHE A 480 29.27 -1.34 -23.01
N THR A 481 29.57 -0.35 -23.85
CA THR A 481 30.51 0.71 -23.55
C THR A 481 29.79 2.03 -23.73
N GLY A 482 29.76 2.85 -22.68
CA GLY A 482 29.14 4.16 -22.71
C GLY A 482 29.92 5.17 -23.54
N SER A 483 29.30 6.30 -23.80
CA SER A 483 29.99 7.51 -24.25
C SER A 483 30.87 8.04 -23.12
N GLY A 484 32.03 8.61 -23.46
CA GLY A 484 32.88 9.25 -22.45
C GLY A 484 32.15 10.40 -21.76
N PHE A 485 32.33 10.52 -20.46
CA PHE A 485 31.79 11.59 -19.63
C PHE A 485 32.92 12.37 -18.94
N THR A 486 32.63 13.63 -18.62
CA THR A 486 33.58 14.54 -17.96
C THR A 486 33.42 14.45 -16.44
N VAL A 487 34.54 14.42 -15.73
CA VAL A 487 34.59 14.51 -14.27
C VAL A 487 34.81 15.96 -13.86
N THR A 488 33.87 16.52 -13.12
CA THR A 488 33.93 17.88 -12.59
C THR A 488 34.58 17.87 -11.20
N THR A 489 35.36 18.90 -10.90
CA THR A 489 35.91 19.12 -9.55
C THR A 489 35.17 20.26 -8.91
N GLU A 490 34.43 19.98 -7.84
CA GLU A 490 33.80 21.01 -7.04
C GLU A 490 34.84 21.68 -6.13
N SER A 491 34.93 23.01 -6.21
CA SER A 491 35.82 23.81 -5.37
C SER A 491 35.00 24.61 -4.37
N PRO A 492 35.45 24.75 -3.11
CA PRO A 492 34.75 25.58 -2.13
C PRO A 492 34.73 27.04 -2.60
N GLY A 493 33.55 27.65 -2.61
CA GLY A 493 33.38 29.06 -2.93
C GLY A 493 33.73 29.97 -1.74
N SER A 494 34.27 31.16 -2.03
CA SER A 494 34.50 32.22 -1.03
C SER A 494 33.28 33.13 -0.80
N HIS A 495 32.21 32.91 -1.55
CA HIS A 495 30.97 33.68 -1.52
C HIS A 495 29.79 32.75 -1.79
N MET A 496 28.63 33.10 -1.23
CA MET A 496 27.37 32.41 -1.53
C MET A 496 26.91 32.86 -2.92
N ASN A 497 26.75 31.90 -3.84
CA ASN A 497 26.07 32.16 -5.10
C ASN A 497 24.59 31.83 -4.91
N ILE A 498 23.70 32.65 -5.49
CA ILE A 498 22.26 32.37 -5.52
C ILE A 498 21.94 31.99 -6.97
N PRO A 499 21.95 30.70 -7.32
CA PRO A 499 21.66 30.27 -8.67
C PRO A 499 20.25 30.71 -9.09
N SER A 500 20.14 31.22 -10.32
CA SER A 500 18.85 31.51 -10.95
C SER A 500 18.76 30.68 -12.21
N TYR A 501 17.70 29.90 -12.34
CA TYR A 501 17.50 29.02 -13.48
C TYR A 501 16.48 29.60 -14.46
N LEU A 502 16.67 29.27 -15.74
CA LEU A 502 15.65 29.34 -16.77
C LEU A 502 15.20 27.90 -17.06
N THR A 503 13.90 27.65 -16.94
CA THR A 503 13.31 26.33 -17.15
C THR A 503 12.40 26.35 -18.38
N ASN A 504 12.42 25.29 -19.19
CA ASN A 504 11.50 25.09 -20.31
C ASN A 504 11.13 23.61 -20.49
N ILE A 505 9.94 23.30 -21.01
CA ILE A 505 9.59 21.96 -21.48
C ILE A 505 9.77 21.90 -23.00
N THR A 506 10.74 21.13 -23.47
CA THR A 506 11.15 21.15 -24.90
C THR A 506 10.19 20.40 -25.82
N ASN A 507 9.37 19.50 -25.28
CA ASN A 507 8.45 18.65 -26.03
C ASN A 507 6.99 18.80 -25.56
N LEU A 508 6.62 19.98 -25.05
CA LEU A 508 5.25 20.28 -24.62
C LEU A 508 4.31 20.32 -25.82
N LYS A 509 3.21 19.55 -25.75
CA LYS A 509 2.07 19.65 -26.66
C LYS A 509 1.00 20.53 -26.04
N SER A 510 0.15 21.14 -26.87
CA SER A 510 -1.01 21.90 -26.40
C SER A 510 -2.06 21.00 -25.75
N SER A 511 -2.16 19.74 -26.18
CA SER A 511 -3.05 18.75 -25.59
C SER A 511 -2.53 17.32 -25.68
N TYR A 512 -3.09 16.45 -24.83
CA TYR A 512 -2.75 15.02 -24.70
C TYR A 512 -4.02 14.19 -24.53
N ASP A 513 -4.01 12.95 -25.02
CA ASP A 513 -5.12 12.00 -24.86
C ASP A 513 -5.17 11.48 -23.42
N LYS A 514 -6.37 11.28 -22.87
CA LYS A 514 -6.55 10.77 -21.48
C LYS A 514 -5.87 9.44 -21.21
N ARG A 515 -5.65 8.60 -22.22
CA ARG A 515 -5.02 7.28 -22.11
C ARG A 515 -3.53 7.31 -22.40
N GLU A 516 -2.98 8.47 -22.75
CA GLU A 516 -1.55 8.64 -23.02
C GLU A 516 -0.76 8.75 -21.71
N VAL A 517 0.39 8.08 -21.68
CA VAL A 517 1.46 8.34 -20.71
C VAL A 517 2.57 9.04 -21.47
N PHE A 518 2.95 10.25 -21.04
CA PHE A 518 3.90 11.08 -21.77
C PHE A 518 5.11 11.46 -20.93
N THR A 519 6.30 11.36 -21.52
CA THR A 519 7.56 11.81 -20.90
C THR A 519 7.82 13.27 -21.25
N PHE A 520 7.74 14.16 -20.26
CA PHE A 520 8.05 15.58 -20.39
C PHE A 520 9.55 15.81 -20.21
N ARG A 521 10.18 16.48 -21.18
CA ARG A 521 11.61 16.82 -21.16
C ARG A 521 11.78 18.26 -20.69
N VAL A 522 12.46 18.43 -19.58
CA VAL A 522 12.67 19.70 -18.88
C VAL A 522 14.11 20.15 -19.12
N PHE A 523 14.25 21.22 -19.88
CA PHE A 523 15.51 21.91 -20.09
C PHE A 523 15.70 22.95 -18.99
N THR A 524 16.85 22.90 -18.35
CA THR A 524 17.25 23.86 -17.30
C THR A 524 18.60 24.43 -17.65
N ARG A 525 18.76 25.74 -17.45
CA ARG A 525 20.03 26.45 -17.66
C ARG A 525 20.20 27.56 -16.63
N ASP A 526 21.42 27.76 -16.16
CA ASP A 526 21.78 28.95 -15.37
C ASP A 526 21.52 30.25 -16.16
N LYS A 527 20.77 31.17 -15.57
CA LYS A 527 20.43 32.47 -16.14
C LYS A 527 21.65 33.37 -16.28
N THR A 528 22.67 33.17 -15.46
CA THR A 528 23.91 33.96 -15.46
C THR A 528 24.90 33.52 -16.54
N TRP A 529 24.64 32.40 -17.22
CA TRP A 529 25.50 31.92 -18.30
C TRP A 529 25.52 32.88 -19.48
N GLN A 530 26.73 33.28 -19.88
CA GLN A 530 26.98 34.12 -21.05
C GLN A 530 27.77 33.32 -22.11
N PRO A 531 27.34 33.28 -23.38
CA PRO A 531 28.11 32.63 -24.43
C PRO A 531 29.43 33.38 -24.66
N ASN A 532 30.53 32.64 -24.83
CA ASN A 532 31.80 33.23 -25.26
C ASN A 532 31.79 33.46 -26.79
N ILE A 533 32.15 34.67 -27.23
CA ILE A 533 31.98 35.08 -28.65
C ILE A 533 33.25 34.81 -29.50
N TYR A 534 34.35 34.31 -28.90
CA TYR A 534 35.69 34.49 -29.48
C TYR A 534 36.26 33.36 -30.35
N THR A 535 35.67 32.16 -30.42
CA THR A 535 36.14 31.11 -31.34
C THR A 535 35.03 30.09 -31.58
N VAL A 536 34.33 30.23 -32.71
CA VAL A 536 33.15 29.45 -33.13
C VAL A 536 31.96 29.63 -32.18
N ALA A 537 30.89 30.23 -32.69
CA ALA A 537 29.60 30.23 -32.00
C ALA A 537 29.14 28.78 -31.81
N SER A 538 29.36 28.22 -30.62
CA SER A 538 28.68 27.01 -30.20
C SER A 538 27.20 27.36 -30.02
N ASN A 539 26.37 26.93 -30.97
CA ASN A 539 24.94 27.29 -31.04
C ASN A 539 24.06 26.60 -29.98
N THR A 540 24.63 25.75 -29.11
CA THR A 540 23.85 24.97 -28.14
C THR A 540 24.13 25.47 -26.72
N ALA A 541 23.10 26.05 -26.09
CA ALA A 541 23.18 26.46 -24.70
C ALA A 541 23.40 25.24 -23.78
N PRO A 542 24.25 25.37 -22.74
CA PRO A 542 24.54 24.25 -21.85
C PRO A 542 23.31 23.87 -21.04
N ILE A 543 23.19 22.57 -20.76
CA ILE A 543 22.17 22.02 -19.87
C ILE A 543 22.77 22.00 -18.46
N THR A 544 22.03 22.51 -17.48
CA THR A 544 22.38 22.42 -16.07
C THR A 544 21.54 21.34 -15.41
N THR A 545 22.18 20.29 -14.89
CA THR A 545 21.50 19.22 -14.16
C THR A 545 21.20 19.68 -12.73
N VAL A 546 19.92 19.68 -12.37
CA VAL A 546 19.46 19.92 -10.99
C VAL A 546 19.15 18.57 -10.35
N ARG A 547 19.92 18.18 -9.32
CA ARG A 547 19.79 16.86 -8.69
C ARG A 547 18.43 16.66 -8.01
N ASP A 548 18.06 17.65 -7.21
CA ASP A 548 16.83 17.66 -6.42
C ASP A 548 15.83 18.64 -7.03
N ALA A 549 15.00 18.12 -7.93
CA ALA A 549 13.97 18.86 -8.63
C ALA A 549 12.64 18.12 -8.60
N TYR A 550 11.54 18.86 -8.47
CA TYR A 550 10.20 18.32 -8.30
C TYR A 550 9.21 19.01 -9.22
N TYR A 551 8.16 18.30 -9.63
CA TYR A 551 7.04 18.87 -10.39
C TYR A 551 5.76 18.91 -9.55
N LYS A 552 4.86 19.81 -9.94
CA LYS A 552 3.49 19.94 -9.42
C LYS A 552 2.53 20.09 -10.60
N VAL A 553 1.35 19.47 -10.49
CA VAL A 553 0.27 19.60 -11.49
C VAL A 553 -0.97 20.18 -10.83
N VAL A 554 -1.48 21.28 -11.40
CA VAL A 554 -2.64 22.02 -10.90
C VAL A 554 -3.67 22.15 -12.01
N ARG A 555 -4.96 22.04 -11.67
CA ARG A 555 -6.04 22.38 -12.59
C ARG A 555 -6.26 23.89 -12.60
N VAL A 556 -6.24 24.50 -13.79
CA VAL A 556 -6.23 25.97 -13.92
C VAL A 556 -7.56 26.62 -13.56
N SER A 557 -8.69 25.92 -13.74
CA SER A 557 -10.03 26.50 -13.53
C SER A 557 -10.33 26.84 -12.06
N ASP A 558 -9.78 26.07 -11.12
CA ASP A 558 -10.08 26.16 -9.68
C ASP A 558 -8.84 26.11 -8.80
N ASN A 559 -7.63 26.13 -9.39
CA ASN A 559 -6.36 25.98 -8.69
C ASN A 559 -6.25 24.71 -7.85
N LEU A 560 -6.97 23.64 -8.21
CA LEU A 560 -6.90 22.38 -7.50
C LEU A 560 -5.54 21.70 -7.73
N GLU A 561 -4.78 21.51 -6.67
CA GLU A 561 -3.53 20.73 -6.72
C GLU A 561 -3.84 19.24 -6.83
N ILE A 562 -3.47 18.63 -7.95
CA ILE A 562 -3.74 17.22 -8.23
C ILE A 562 -2.53 16.38 -7.85
N ILE A 563 -1.34 16.85 -8.22
CA ILE A 563 -0.06 16.28 -7.81
C ILE A 563 0.71 17.39 -7.10
N PRO A 564 0.81 17.37 -5.76
CA PRO A 564 1.60 18.34 -5.01
C PRO A 564 3.10 17.98 -5.08
N TYR A 565 3.93 18.89 -4.60
CA TYR A 565 5.35 18.59 -4.39
C TYR A 565 5.55 17.54 -3.28
N SER A 566 6.43 16.57 -3.51
CA SER A 566 6.77 15.48 -2.60
C SER A 566 8.12 15.71 -1.91
N THR A 567 8.29 16.86 -1.27
CA THR A 567 9.54 17.28 -0.60
C THR A 567 9.63 16.87 0.87
N GLY A 568 8.54 16.32 1.43
CA GLY A 568 8.53 15.82 2.80
C GLY A 568 9.29 14.49 2.96
N SER A 569 9.30 13.96 4.18
CA SER A 569 9.93 12.67 4.51
C SER A 569 9.21 11.44 3.97
N GLY A 570 8.09 11.62 3.27
CA GLY A 570 7.35 10.54 2.62
C GLY A 570 7.91 10.18 1.24
N THR A 571 7.15 9.35 0.52
CA THR A 571 7.51 8.89 -0.82
C THR A 571 7.69 10.04 -1.82
N SER A 572 8.81 10.07 -2.55
CA SER A 572 9.16 11.14 -3.48
C SER A 572 8.52 10.99 -4.86
N PHE A 573 7.18 10.92 -4.89
CA PHE A 573 6.41 10.64 -6.10
C PHE A 573 6.38 11.78 -7.14
N SER A 574 6.96 12.93 -6.85
CA SER A 574 7.00 14.09 -7.75
C SER A 574 8.42 14.51 -8.12
N SER A 575 9.43 13.69 -7.76
CA SER A 575 10.84 13.90 -8.09
C SER A 575 11.07 13.74 -9.61
N LEU A 576 11.86 14.65 -10.19
CA LEU A 576 12.30 14.59 -11.58
C LEU A 576 13.47 13.62 -11.74
N SER A 577 13.44 12.84 -12.81
CA SER A 577 14.62 12.13 -13.31
C SER A 577 15.56 13.10 -14.02
N TYR A 578 16.81 12.73 -14.23
CA TYR A 578 17.72 13.43 -15.13
C TYR A 578 18.68 12.47 -15.83
N ASP A 579 19.09 12.87 -17.03
CA ASP A 579 20.11 12.22 -17.85
C ASP A 579 20.99 13.26 -18.56
N GLU A 580 21.78 12.85 -19.55
CA GLU A 580 22.63 13.74 -20.36
C GLU A 580 21.86 14.85 -21.11
N LYS A 581 20.54 14.68 -21.28
CA LYS A 581 19.66 15.61 -22.01
C LYS A 581 18.85 16.52 -21.09
N GLY A 582 19.14 16.51 -19.79
CA GLY A 582 18.46 17.30 -18.77
C GLY A 582 17.43 16.50 -17.98
N SER A 583 16.53 17.20 -17.32
CA SER A 583 15.53 16.59 -16.44
C SER A 583 14.33 16.06 -17.22
N PHE A 584 13.65 15.06 -16.66
CA PHE A 584 12.41 14.53 -17.24
C PHE A 584 11.52 13.85 -16.21
N PHE A 585 10.26 13.66 -16.55
CA PHE A 585 9.31 12.87 -15.77
C PHE A 585 8.21 12.32 -16.69
N ASP A 586 7.59 11.22 -16.29
CA ASP A 586 6.39 10.74 -16.98
C ASP A 586 5.14 11.10 -16.19
N LEU A 587 4.14 11.57 -16.90
CA LEU A 587 2.81 11.83 -16.39
C LEU A 587 1.79 10.94 -17.10
N ASP A 588 0.97 10.25 -16.31
CA ASP A 588 -0.23 9.57 -16.79
C ASP A 588 -1.35 10.60 -16.92
N MET A 589 -1.98 10.70 -18.09
CA MET A 589 -3.13 11.60 -18.25
C MET A 589 -4.41 11.01 -17.63
N SER A 590 -4.45 9.71 -17.34
CA SER A 590 -5.68 9.04 -16.86
C SER A 590 -6.09 9.47 -15.45
N ILE A 591 -5.15 9.98 -14.65
CA ILE A 591 -5.42 10.54 -13.33
C ILE A 591 -6.00 11.96 -13.40
N LEU A 592 -6.03 12.57 -14.59
CA LEU A 592 -6.56 13.90 -14.83
C LEU A 592 -7.98 13.81 -15.42
N GLU A 593 -8.81 14.79 -15.08
CA GLU A 593 -10.15 14.93 -15.65
C GLU A 593 -10.04 15.49 -17.09
N PRO A 594 -10.67 14.86 -18.09
CA PRO A 594 -10.62 15.34 -19.47
C PRO A 594 -11.41 16.65 -19.65
N ASN A 595 -11.09 17.38 -20.71
CA ASN A 595 -11.66 18.70 -21.07
C ASN A 595 -11.26 19.85 -20.14
N TYR A 596 -10.23 19.67 -19.31
CA TYR A 596 -9.68 20.72 -18.47
C TYR A 596 -8.26 21.11 -18.89
N LEU A 597 -7.90 22.34 -18.53
CA LEU A 597 -6.56 22.89 -18.67
C LEU A 597 -5.78 22.67 -17.37
N TYR A 598 -4.55 22.18 -17.50
CA TYR A 598 -3.64 21.91 -16.42
C TYR A 598 -2.37 22.74 -16.55
N GLU A 599 -1.72 22.98 -15.43
CA GLU A 599 -0.46 23.69 -15.32
C GLU A 599 0.59 22.84 -14.60
N ILE A 600 1.79 22.76 -15.18
CA ILE A 600 2.98 22.16 -14.58
C ILE A 600 3.85 23.28 -14.02
N SER A 601 4.27 23.10 -12.77
CA SER A 601 5.21 23.96 -12.05
C SER A 601 6.40 23.16 -11.55
N PHE A 602 7.58 23.79 -11.44
CA PHE A 602 8.79 23.14 -10.96
C PHE A 602 9.32 23.77 -9.68
N LEU A 603 9.86 22.94 -8.80
CA LEU A 603 10.49 23.33 -7.54
C LEU A 603 11.89 22.73 -7.52
N TYR A 604 12.91 23.56 -7.33
CA TYR A 604 14.31 23.14 -7.26
C TYR A 604 14.82 23.36 -5.85
N LYS A 605 15.54 22.37 -5.33
CA LYS A 605 16.24 22.51 -4.06
C LYS A 605 17.59 23.16 -4.32
N ASP A 606 17.87 24.22 -3.58
CA ASP A 606 19.10 24.99 -3.62
C ASP A 606 19.65 25.08 -2.19
N GLY A 607 20.69 24.30 -1.91
CA GLY A 607 21.15 24.08 -0.54
C GLY A 607 20.04 23.49 0.34
N ASN A 608 19.62 24.27 1.35
CA ASN A 608 18.55 23.88 2.27
C ASN A 608 17.17 24.41 1.86
N ASP A 609 17.12 25.32 0.89
CA ASP A 609 15.89 26.00 0.49
C ASP A 609 15.25 25.34 -0.74
N PHE A 610 13.93 25.46 -0.84
CA PHE A 610 13.17 25.02 -2.01
C PHE A 610 12.63 26.24 -2.75
N VAL A 611 13.06 26.43 -3.99
CA VAL A 611 12.75 27.61 -4.81
C VAL A 611 11.84 27.21 -5.96
N GLU A 612 10.61 27.75 -5.97
CA GLU A 612 9.65 27.52 -7.06
C GLU A 612 10.02 28.36 -8.27
N GLN A 613 10.05 27.72 -9.44
CA GLN A 613 10.38 28.38 -10.70
C GLN A 613 9.20 29.22 -11.19
N LYS A 614 9.51 30.35 -11.83
CA LYS A 614 8.51 31.34 -12.28
C LYS A 614 7.74 30.84 -13.50
N GLU A 615 8.38 30.02 -14.32
CA GLU A 615 7.84 29.49 -15.55
C GLU A 615 6.74 28.46 -15.27
N LYS A 616 5.59 28.66 -15.91
CA LYS A 616 4.40 27.81 -15.81
C LYS A 616 4.06 27.24 -17.18
N PHE A 617 3.83 25.93 -17.25
CA PHE A 617 3.60 25.23 -18.52
C PHE A 617 2.18 24.68 -18.57
N LYS A 618 1.40 25.10 -19.56
CA LYS A 618 -0.03 24.75 -19.64
C LYS A 618 -0.31 23.75 -20.76
N PHE A 619 -1.18 22.80 -20.51
CA PHE A 619 -1.66 21.83 -21.49
C PHE A 619 -3.10 21.42 -21.18
N ARG A 620 -3.82 20.91 -22.20
CA ARG A 620 -5.17 20.37 -22.06
C ARG A 620 -5.15 18.84 -22.08
N VAL A 621 -6.07 18.21 -21.34
CA VAL A 621 -6.35 16.78 -21.49
C VAL A 621 -7.61 16.61 -22.34
N ASP A 622 -7.49 15.87 -23.44
CA ASP A 622 -8.57 15.52 -24.34
C ASP A 622 -9.18 14.15 -23.94
N PRO A 623 -10.48 13.93 -24.20
CA PRO A 623 -11.25 12.80 -23.68
C PRO A 623 -10.85 11.42 -24.18
#